data_AF-A0AAU0T3S9-F1
#
_entry.id   AF-A0AAU0T3S9-F1
#
_cell.length_a   1.000
_cell.length_b   1.000
_cell.length_c   1.000
_cell.angle_alpha   90.00
_cell.angle_beta   90.00
_cell.angle_gamma   90.00
#
_symmetry.space_group_name_H-M   'P 1'
#
loop_
_entity.id
_entity.type
_entity.pdbx_description
1 polymer ?
#
loop_
_entity_poly.entity_id
_entity_poly.type
_entity_poly.pdbx_seq_one_letter_code
_entity_poly.pdbx_strand_id
1 'polypeptide(L)'
;MTRRRWALLIVVALLAAYMLRSWYEREIALEIGGTYDEMVKGSSARFSSRFPGEGTWPGRPKSDAQLRFIDPQYGFVTPKSSDFYVIFKGNVIESLTIYPHIEPLLLDDALKVVLELQDQWRRGGGWIKNKKDFHPSLTHRNGVPGCATAPTVEQPIGMPVINIKPC
;
A
#
# COMPACT_ATOMS: atom_id res chain seq x y z
N MET A 1 49.03 13.91 9.13
CA MET A 1 47.59 14.20 9.34
C MET A 1 47.24 13.90 10.79
N THR A 2 46.77 14.89 11.54
CA THR A 2 46.69 14.87 13.01
C THR A 2 45.50 14.05 13.52
N ARG A 3 45.67 13.30 14.62
CA ARG A 3 44.63 12.48 15.31
C ARG A 3 43.28 13.21 15.48
N ARG A 4 43.30 14.54 15.66
CA ARG A 4 42.10 15.39 15.76
C ARG A 4 41.24 15.39 14.49
N ARG A 5 41.85 15.31 13.30
CA ARG A 5 41.11 15.22 12.03
C ARG A 5 40.40 13.87 11.88
N TRP A 6 41.03 12.78 12.30
CA TRP A 6 40.40 11.46 12.32
C TRP A 6 39.24 11.38 13.32
N ALA A 7 39.42 11.93 14.52
CA ALA A 7 38.34 12.00 15.51
C ALA A 7 37.14 12.80 14.98
N LEU A 8 37.37 13.94 14.31
CA LEU A 8 36.30 14.73 13.70
C LEU A 8 35.58 13.96 12.57
N LEU A 9 36.33 13.26 11.71
CA LEU A 9 35.73 12.47 10.63
C LEU A 9 34.85 11.33 11.18
N ILE A 10 35.27 10.66 12.26
CA ILE A 10 34.49 9.61 12.91
C ILE A 10 33.19 10.20 13.49
N VAL A 11 33.27 11.33 14.18
CA VAL A 11 32.07 11.99 14.74
C VAL A 11 31.09 12.40 13.65
N VAL A 12 31.58 12.96 12.54
CA VAL A 12 30.73 13.33 11.39
C VAL A 12 30.10 12.09 10.75
N ALA A 13 30.86 11.00 10.57
CA ALA A 13 30.34 9.75 10.02
C ALA A 13 29.24 9.13 10.89
N LEU A 14 29.43 9.15 12.22
CA LEU A 14 28.41 8.67 13.18
C LEU A 14 27.14 9.53 13.15
N LEU A 15 27.29 10.86 13.10
CA LEU A 15 26.15 11.77 12.97
C LEU A 15 25.39 11.57 11.65
N ALA A 16 26.11 11.40 10.54
CA ALA A 16 25.51 11.13 9.24
C ALA A 16 24.76 9.78 9.22
N ALA A 17 25.36 8.72 9.78
CA ALA A 17 24.72 7.41 9.90
C ALA A 17 23.46 7.46 10.78
N TYR A 18 23.51 8.17 11.90
CA TYR A 18 22.35 8.38 12.77
C TYR A 18 21.22 9.12 12.05
N MET A 19 21.55 10.21 11.35
CA MET A 19 20.57 10.98 10.57
C MET A 19 19.94 10.14 9.46
N LEU A 20 20.74 9.41 8.68
CA LEU A 20 20.26 8.50 7.64
C LEU A 20 19.30 7.45 8.21
N ARG A 21 19.66 6.81 9.32
CA ARG A 21 18.80 5.80 9.96
C ARG A 21 17.45 6.37 10.38
N SER A 22 17.45 7.56 10.99
CA SER A 22 16.23 8.23 11.44
C SER A 22 15.27 8.63 10.29
N TRP A 23 15.80 8.76 9.06
CA TRP A 23 15.01 9.10 7.88
C TRP A 23 14.37 7.89 7.20
N TYR A 24 14.99 6.71 7.30
CA TYR A 24 14.54 5.50 6.60
C TYR A 24 13.64 4.61 7.47
N GLU A 25 13.82 4.57 8.78
CA GLU A 25 13.11 3.68 9.71
C GLU A 25 11.91 4.38 10.39
N ARG A 26 11.04 5.00 9.59
CA ARG A 26 9.78 5.55 10.10
C ARG A 26 8.73 4.45 10.17
N GLU A 27 8.28 4.14 11.38
CA GLU A 27 7.29 3.12 11.67
C GLU A 27 6.11 3.72 12.46
N ILE A 28 4.91 3.23 12.17
CA ILE A 28 3.73 3.38 13.02
C ILE A 28 3.44 2.02 13.63
N ALA A 29 3.54 1.94 14.95
CA ALA A 29 3.33 0.75 15.74
C ALA A 29 1.96 0.83 16.41
N LEU A 30 1.06 -0.10 16.09
CA LEU A 30 -0.30 -0.10 16.62
C LEU A 30 -0.88 -1.49 16.81
N GLU A 31 -1.90 -1.58 17.64
CA GLU A 31 -2.72 -2.76 17.90
C GLU A 31 -4.20 -2.32 17.85
N ILE A 32 -5.09 -3.16 17.29
CA ILE A 32 -6.54 -2.87 17.32
C ILE A 32 -7.02 -2.98 18.76
N GLY A 33 -7.78 -1.99 19.23
CA GLY A 33 -8.19 -1.88 20.63
C GLY A 33 -7.18 -1.14 21.52
N GLY A 34 -5.96 -0.89 21.05
CA GLY A 34 -4.99 -0.03 21.71
C GLY A 34 -5.38 1.45 21.67
N THR A 35 -4.67 2.29 22.42
CA THR A 35 -4.95 3.73 22.47
C THR A 35 -4.07 4.55 21.51
N TYR A 36 -4.56 5.73 21.12
CA TYR A 36 -3.76 6.70 20.35
C TYR A 36 -2.45 7.05 21.07
N ASP A 37 -2.48 7.21 22.40
CA ASP A 37 -1.32 7.63 23.18
C ASP A 37 -0.24 6.54 23.21
N GLU A 38 -0.64 5.27 23.35
CA GLU A 38 0.26 4.12 23.25
C GLU A 38 0.86 3.99 21.85
N MET A 39 0.03 4.14 20.82
CA MET A 39 0.48 4.13 19.43
C MET A 39 1.53 5.22 19.18
N VAL A 40 1.25 6.47 19.57
CA VAL A 40 2.18 7.59 19.37
C VAL A 40 3.49 7.37 20.12
N LYS A 41 3.45 6.80 21.32
CA LYS A 41 4.64 6.48 22.11
C LYS A 41 5.45 5.32 21.51
N GLY A 42 4.77 4.32 20.95
CA GLY A 42 5.39 3.16 20.30
C GLY A 42 5.87 3.41 18.87
N SER A 43 5.49 4.53 18.27
CA SER A 43 5.77 4.86 16.87
C SER A 43 6.94 5.82 16.74
N SER A 44 7.76 5.65 15.69
CA SER A 44 8.83 6.59 15.35
C SER A 44 8.36 7.67 14.36
N ALA A 45 7.32 7.40 13.57
CA ALA A 45 6.77 8.36 12.62
C ALA A 45 5.79 9.32 13.29
N ARG A 46 5.82 10.59 12.86
CA ARG A 46 4.87 11.61 13.36
C ARG A 46 3.46 11.29 12.86
N PHE A 47 2.49 11.42 13.75
CA PHE A 47 1.09 11.13 13.48
C PHE A 47 0.22 12.40 13.55
N SER A 48 -0.98 12.36 12.95
CA SER A 48 -1.96 13.45 13.06
C SER A 48 -2.33 13.71 14.51
N SER A 49 -2.47 14.99 14.89
CA SER A 49 -2.95 15.37 16.22
C SER A 49 -4.31 14.74 16.51
N ARG A 50 -4.49 14.28 17.74
CA ARG A 50 -5.75 13.75 18.24
C ARG A 50 -6.89 14.75 18.05
N PHE A 51 -8.04 14.26 17.59
CA PHE A 51 -9.26 15.06 17.54
C PHE A 51 -9.87 15.16 18.96
N PRO A 52 -10.17 16.37 19.46
CA PRO A 52 -10.83 16.54 20.75
C PRO A 52 -12.32 16.17 20.63
N GLY A 53 -12.71 15.02 21.18
CA GLY A 53 -14.09 14.55 21.23
C GLY A 53 -14.19 13.04 21.45
N GLU A 54 -15.40 12.56 21.76
CA GLU A 54 -15.70 11.14 21.97
C GLU A 54 -16.14 10.41 20.68
N GLY A 55 -16.24 11.14 19.56
CA GLY A 55 -16.69 10.62 18.28
C GLY A 55 -15.66 9.76 17.54
N THR A 56 -16.09 9.19 16.41
CA THR A 56 -15.21 8.48 15.49
C THR A 56 -14.47 9.48 14.60
N TRP A 57 -13.16 9.37 14.50
CA TRP A 57 -12.33 10.27 13.69
C TRP A 57 -11.18 9.52 13.00
N PRO A 58 -10.84 9.89 11.75
CA PRO A 58 -9.70 9.33 11.05
C PRO A 58 -8.41 10.07 11.41
N GLY A 59 -7.36 9.31 11.69
CA GLY A 59 -5.99 9.80 11.82
C GLY A 59 -5.11 9.24 10.72
N ARG A 60 -4.06 9.98 10.36
CA ARG A 60 -3.08 9.55 9.36
C ARG A 60 -1.65 9.94 9.74
N PRO A 61 -0.65 9.15 9.33
CA PRO A 61 0.74 9.55 9.43
C PRO A 61 1.00 10.86 8.68
N LYS A 62 1.95 11.66 9.17
CA LYS A 62 2.38 12.91 8.50
C LYS A 62 3.39 12.67 7.37
N SER A 63 3.88 11.45 7.24
CA SER A 63 4.89 11.03 6.27
C SER A 63 4.74 9.54 6.01
N ASP A 64 5.20 9.08 4.86
CA ASP A 64 5.32 7.65 4.56
C ASP A 64 6.03 6.90 5.70
N ALA A 65 5.45 5.77 6.07
CA ALA A 65 5.91 4.94 7.17
C ALA A 65 5.60 3.45 6.90
N GLN A 66 6.37 2.58 7.52
CA GLN A 66 6.00 1.17 7.64
C GLN A 66 4.95 1.03 8.73
N LEU A 67 3.95 0.19 8.51
CA LEU A 67 3.06 -0.22 9.58
C LEU A 67 3.66 -1.42 10.29
N ARG A 68 3.80 -1.33 11.61
CA ARG A 68 4.05 -2.46 12.50
C ARG A 68 2.77 -2.78 13.25
N PHE A 69 2.07 -3.80 12.79
CA PHE A 69 0.87 -4.30 13.44
C PHE A 69 1.27 -5.22 14.60
N ILE A 70 1.04 -4.79 15.84
CA ILE A 70 1.43 -5.49 17.06
C ILE A 70 0.23 -6.27 17.60
N ASP A 71 -0.23 -7.25 16.83
CA ASP A 71 -1.23 -8.21 17.31
C ASP A 71 -0.52 -9.46 17.87
N PRO A 72 -0.93 -10.00 19.04
CA PRO A 72 -0.30 -11.18 19.64
C PRO A 72 -0.31 -12.43 18.75
N GLN A 73 -1.29 -12.57 17.85
CA GLN A 73 -1.48 -13.74 17.01
C GLN A 73 -1.18 -13.48 15.53
N TYR A 74 -1.49 -12.27 15.05
CA TYR A 74 -1.42 -11.90 13.64
C TYR A 74 -0.50 -10.70 13.38
N GLY A 75 0.47 -10.41 14.25
CA GLY A 75 1.37 -9.29 14.06
C GLY A 75 2.20 -9.38 12.78
N PHE A 76 2.37 -8.25 12.08
CA PHE A 76 3.18 -8.17 10.86
C PHE A 76 3.77 -6.77 10.67
N VAL A 77 4.75 -6.68 9.77
CA VAL A 77 5.31 -5.40 9.31
C VAL A 77 5.04 -5.26 7.82
N THR A 78 4.48 -4.13 7.40
CA THR A 78 4.29 -3.83 5.98
C THR A 78 5.55 -3.20 5.39
N PRO A 79 5.78 -3.36 4.08
CA PRO A 79 6.59 -2.40 3.34
C PRO A 79 6.10 -0.98 3.60
N LYS A 80 7.01 -0.02 3.37
CA LYS A 80 6.70 1.41 3.54
C LYS A 80 5.49 1.76 2.68
N SER A 81 4.46 2.35 3.28
CA SER A 81 3.29 2.86 2.55
C SER A 81 3.15 4.36 2.78
N SER A 82 2.68 5.04 1.73
CA SER A 82 2.44 6.49 1.73
C SER A 82 1.08 6.83 2.31
N ASP A 83 0.11 5.92 2.19
CA ASP A 83 -1.28 6.24 2.47
C ASP A 83 -1.96 5.12 3.28
N PHE A 84 -2.08 5.36 4.59
CA PHE A 84 -2.94 4.56 5.46
C PHE A 84 -3.61 5.44 6.51
N TYR A 85 -4.81 5.02 6.90
CA TYR A 85 -5.68 5.70 7.84
C TYR A 85 -5.97 4.79 9.02
N VAL A 86 -5.89 5.35 10.21
CA VAL A 86 -6.31 4.68 11.45
C VAL A 86 -7.61 5.35 11.88
N ILE A 87 -8.66 4.57 12.07
CA ILE A 87 -9.94 5.05 12.56
C ILE A 87 -9.95 4.88 14.08
N PHE A 88 -10.20 5.98 14.77
CA PHE A 88 -10.31 6.01 16.22
C PHE A 88 -11.75 6.22 16.63
N LYS A 89 -12.19 5.54 17.68
CA LYS A 89 -13.42 5.85 18.41
C LYS A 89 -13.03 6.46 19.76
N GLY A 90 -13.17 7.77 19.90
CA GLY A 90 -12.60 8.51 21.02
C GLY A 90 -11.08 8.40 21.04
N ASN A 91 -10.52 7.59 21.96
CA ASN A 91 -9.07 7.33 22.06
C ASN A 91 -8.62 5.97 21.53
N VAL A 92 -9.56 5.10 21.18
CA VAL A 92 -9.30 3.67 20.92
C VAL A 92 -9.20 3.44 19.42
N ILE A 93 -8.22 2.66 19.00
CA ILE A 93 -8.05 2.23 17.62
C ILE A 93 -9.13 1.21 17.28
N GLU A 94 -10.05 1.59 16.40
CA GLU A 94 -11.18 0.74 15.99
C GLU A 94 -10.85 -0.04 14.72
N SER A 95 -10.26 0.62 13.73
CA SER A 95 -9.89 -0.03 12.47
C SER A 95 -8.72 0.67 11.78
N LEU A 96 -8.16 -0.01 10.80
CA LEU A 96 -7.02 0.42 10.02
C LEU A 96 -7.30 0.12 8.55
N THR A 97 -7.10 1.12 7.70
CA THR A 97 -7.22 1.02 6.25
C THR A 97 -5.89 1.38 5.62
N ILE A 98 -5.31 0.45 4.85
CA ILE A 98 -4.02 0.66 4.19
C ILE A 98 -4.24 0.70 2.67
N TYR A 99 -3.66 1.70 2.02
CA TYR A 99 -3.47 1.74 0.58
C TYR A 99 -1.98 1.47 0.28
N PRO A 100 -1.64 0.28 -0.24
CA PRO A 100 -0.26 -0.19 -0.30
C PRO A 100 0.64 0.49 -1.36
N HIS A 101 0.21 1.61 -1.97
CA HIS A 101 0.84 2.14 -3.18
C HIS A 101 1.86 3.26 -2.90
N ILE A 102 3.16 2.94 -2.94
CA ILE A 102 4.21 3.94 -3.24
C ILE A 102 4.69 3.79 -4.67
N GLU A 103 5.06 2.56 -5.06
CA GLU A 103 5.39 2.21 -6.44
C GLU A 103 4.58 0.98 -6.84
N PRO A 104 3.79 1.03 -7.92
CA PRO A 104 3.16 -0.18 -8.45
C PRO A 104 4.25 -1.17 -8.85
N LEU A 105 4.02 -2.46 -8.55
CA LEU A 105 4.87 -3.52 -9.08
C LEU A 105 4.97 -3.37 -10.60
N LEU A 106 6.16 -3.59 -11.16
CA LEU A 106 6.32 -3.62 -12.60
C LEU A 106 5.34 -4.65 -13.19
N LEU A 107 4.79 -4.35 -14.37
CA LEU A 107 3.74 -5.17 -14.96
C LEU A 107 4.15 -6.65 -15.06
N ASP A 108 5.40 -6.92 -15.41
CA ASP A 108 5.93 -8.28 -15.53
C ASP A 108 5.96 -9.00 -14.18
N ASP A 109 6.38 -8.32 -13.11
CA ASP A 109 6.40 -8.87 -11.76
C ASP A 109 4.98 -9.09 -11.23
N ALA A 110 4.06 -8.16 -11.49
CA ALA A 110 2.65 -8.30 -11.12
C ALA A 110 2.03 -9.52 -11.83
N LEU A 111 2.30 -9.68 -13.13
CA LEU A 111 1.81 -10.80 -13.92
C LEU A 111 2.35 -12.14 -13.40
N LYS A 112 3.62 -12.18 -13.01
CA LYS A 112 4.23 -13.37 -12.41
C LYS A 112 3.51 -13.79 -11.12
N VAL A 113 3.27 -12.86 -10.20
CA VAL A 113 2.54 -13.12 -8.94
C VAL A 113 1.14 -13.67 -9.21
N VAL A 114 0.39 -13.06 -10.14
CA VAL A 114 -0.96 -13.50 -10.50
C VAL A 114 -0.96 -14.91 -11.10
N LEU A 115 -0.01 -15.22 -11.98
CA LEU A 115 0.10 -16.54 -12.59
C LEU A 115 0.49 -17.62 -11.56
N GLU A 116 1.39 -17.30 -10.63
CA GLU A 116 1.77 -18.21 -9.54
C GLU A 116 0.59 -18.51 -8.61
N LEU A 117 -0.21 -17.50 -8.25
CA LEU A 117 -1.45 -17.66 -7.48
C LEU A 117 -2.46 -18.55 -8.20
N GLN A 118 -2.66 -18.31 -9.50
CA GLN A 118 -3.53 -19.14 -10.33
C GLN A 118 -3.06 -20.61 -10.30
N ASP A 119 -1.76 -20.87 -10.40
CA ASP A 119 -1.22 -22.22 -10.37
C ASP A 119 -1.29 -22.87 -8.98
N GLN A 120 -1.20 -22.09 -7.89
CA GLN A 120 -1.47 -22.59 -6.53
C GLN A 120 -2.92 -23.03 -6.37
N TRP A 121 -3.88 -22.23 -6.82
CA TRP A 121 -5.30 -22.57 -6.74
C TRP A 121 -5.68 -23.77 -7.62
N ARG A 122 -5.02 -23.91 -8.78
CA ARG A 122 -5.15 -25.10 -9.63
C ARG A 122 -4.58 -26.35 -8.95
N ARG A 123 -3.41 -26.24 -8.31
CA ARG A 123 -2.80 -27.36 -7.55
C ARG A 123 -3.63 -27.76 -6.34
N GLY A 124 -4.30 -26.80 -5.69
CA GLY A 124 -5.23 -27.04 -4.59
C GLY A 124 -6.56 -27.71 -5.00
N GLY A 125 -6.75 -28.03 -6.29
CA GLY A 125 -7.89 -28.82 -6.78
C GLY A 125 -9.22 -28.07 -6.94
N GLY A 126 -9.29 -26.79 -6.58
CA GLY A 126 -10.53 -26.01 -6.57
C GLY A 126 -10.81 -25.18 -7.83
N TRP A 127 -9.82 -24.99 -8.72
CA TRP A 127 -9.94 -24.06 -9.85
C TRP A 127 -9.62 -24.72 -11.19
N ILE A 128 -10.58 -24.67 -12.12
CA ILE A 128 -10.43 -25.09 -13.52
C ILE A 128 -10.43 -23.84 -14.38
N LYS A 129 -9.42 -23.69 -15.25
CA LYS A 129 -9.31 -22.54 -16.16
C LYS A 129 -10.51 -22.53 -17.11
N ASN A 130 -11.34 -21.51 -17.03
CA ASN A 130 -12.43 -21.32 -17.99
C ASN A 130 -11.82 -20.80 -19.30
N LYS A 131 -11.54 -21.71 -20.25
CA LYS A 131 -11.04 -21.36 -21.58
C LYS A 131 -12.17 -20.79 -22.43
N LYS A 132 -12.48 -19.51 -22.25
CA LYS A 132 -12.83 -18.68 -23.41
C LYS A 132 -11.55 -18.02 -23.84
N ASP A 133 -11.21 -18.09 -25.12
CA ASP A 133 -9.93 -17.69 -25.71
C ASP A 133 -9.68 -16.17 -25.59
N PHE A 134 -9.53 -15.68 -24.38
CA PHE A 134 -9.19 -14.30 -24.08
C PHE A 134 -7.69 -14.23 -23.85
N HIS A 135 -6.98 -13.87 -24.91
CA HIS A 135 -5.61 -13.39 -24.85
C HIS A 135 -5.67 -11.86 -24.79
N PRO A 136 -5.66 -11.23 -23.61
CA PRO A 136 -5.48 -9.79 -23.57
C PRO A 136 -4.06 -9.49 -24.06
N SER A 137 -3.94 -8.95 -25.27
CA SER A 137 -2.71 -8.30 -25.68
C SER A 137 -2.54 -7.06 -24.81
N LEU A 138 -1.67 -7.13 -23.81
CA LEU A 138 -1.28 -5.98 -23.00
C LEU A 138 -0.29 -5.14 -23.82
N THR A 139 -0.78 -4.42 -24.82
CA THR A 139 0.04 -3.45 -25.54
C THR A 139 0.11 -2.16 -24.73
N HIS A 140 1.33 -1.78 -24.35
CA HIS A 140 1.61 -0.49 -23.73
C HIS A 140 1.25 0.61 -24.72
N ARG A 141 0.14 1.34 -24.48
CA ARG A 141 -0.40 2.31 -25.43
C ARG A 141 0.42 3.61 -25.40
N ASN A 142 1.59 3.61 -26.04
CA ASN A 142 2.34 4.82 -26.34
C ASN A 142 2.16 5.19 -27.83
N GLY A 143 1.33 6.20 -28.11
CA GLY A 143 1.45 7.02 -29.33
C GLY A 143 0.48 6.78 -30.50
N VAL A 144 -0.71 7.42 -30.44
CA VAL A 144 -1.54 8.04 -31.53
C VAL A 144 -2.02 7.17 -32.73
N PRO A 145 -2.95 7.66 -33.59
CA PRO A 145 -4.40 7.45 -33.57
C PRO A 145 -4.92 6.46 -34.63
N GLY A 146 -6.03 5.78 -34.36
CA GLY A 146 -6.72 5.00 -35.38
C GLY A 146 -8.04 4.42 -34.89
N CYS A 147 -9.15 5.03 -35.32
CA CYS A 147 -10.50 4.51 -35.11
C CYS A 147 -10.65 3.11 -35.74
N ALA A 148 -10.99 2.11 -34.93
CA ALA A 148 -11.58 0.87 -35.41
C ALA A 148 -13.09 0.91 -35.13
N THR A 149 -13.89 0.96 -36.18
CA THR A 149 -15.35 0.82 -36.17
C THR A 149 -15.74 -0.58 -35.71
N ALA A 150 -16.61 -0.67 -34.70
CA ALA A 150 -17.21 -1.94 -34.26
C ALA A 150 -18.48 -2.25 -35.08
N PRO A 151 -18.78 -3.52 -35.40
CA PRO A 151 -20.03 -3.89 -36.05
C PRO A 151 -21.19 -3.91 -35.06
N THR A 152 -22.33 -3.37 -35.50
CA THR A 152 -23.61 -3.36 -34.78
C THR A 152 -24.29 -4.72 -34.89
N VAL A 153 -24.61 -5.35 -33.75
CA VAL A 153 -25.58 -6.44 -33.67
C VAL A 153 -26.72 -5.96 -32.79
N GLU A 154 -27.90 -5.78 -33.39
CA GLU A 154 -29.14 -5.52 -32.67
C GLU A 154 -29.59 -6.80 -31.93
N GLN A 155 -29.92 -6.69 -30.64
CA GLN A 155 -30.68 -7.70 -29.91
C GLN A 155 -31.94 -7.07 -29.30
N PRO A 156 -33.11 -7.73 -29.38
CA PRO A 156 -34.32 -7.23 -28.78
C PRO A 156 -34.37 -7.54 -27.26
N ILE A 157 -34.57 -6.48 -26.48
CA ILE A 157 -35.26 -6.37 -25.18
C ILE A 157 -34.94 -7.39 -24.06
N GLY A 158 -34.01 -6.99 -23.17
CA GLY A 158 -33.83 -7.56 -21.83
C GLY A 158 -32.65 -6.94 -21.06
N MET A 159 -32.91 -5.83 -20.36
CA MET A 159 -32.03 -5.03 -19.45
C MET A 159 -30.88 -4.20 -20.08
N PRO A 160 -30.80 -2.88 -19.77
CA PRO A 160 -29.78 -1.99 -20.31
C PRO A 160 -28.50 -2.06 -19.47
N VAL A 161 -27.38 -2.47 -20.07
CA VAL A 161 -26.04 -2.21 -19.54
C VAL A 161 -25.50 -0.96 -20.24
N ILE A 162 -25.22 0.06 -19.45
CA ILE A 162 -24.67 1.35 -19.86
C ILE A 162 -23.30 1.11 -20.51
N ASN A 163 -23.23 1.34 -21.81
CA ASN A 163 -22.00 1.33 -22.58
C ASN A 163 -21.34 2.70 -22.45
N ILE A 164 -20.30 2.79 -21.61
CA ILE A 164 -19.47 3.99 -21.56
C ILE A 164 -18.44 3.88 -22.69
N LYS A 165 -18.72 4.53 -23.82
CA LYS A 165 -17.66 5.02 -24.69
C LYS A 165 -17.06 6.27 -24.03
N PRO A 166 -15.74 6.30 -23.87
CA PRO A 166 -14.99 7.47 -24.29
C PRO A 166 -13.85 7.08 -25.23
N CYS A 167 -13.47 8.04 -26.08
CA CYS A 167 -12.64 7.96 -27.28
C CYS A 167 -11.45 6.98 -27.27
#